data_AF-A0A522EPJ7-F1
#
_entry.id   AF-A0A522EPJ7-F1
#
_cell.length_a   1.000
_cell.length_b   1.000
_cell.length_c   1.000
_cell.angle_alpha   90.00
_cell.angle_beta   90.00
_cell.angle_gamma   90.00
#
_symmetry.space_group_name_H-M   'P 1'
#
loop_
_entity.id
_entity.type
_entity.pdbx_description
1 polymer ?
#
loop_
_entity_poly.entity_id
_entity_poly.type
_entity_poly.pdbx_seq_one_letter_code
_entity_poly.pdbx_strand_id
1 'polypeptide(L)'
;MSKKLAKQENPNQKEELKSKEIPHSPIEEAARKEVPKDEYSQMSQLPKEAQEKLDQLKKTIEKFKSKLIEKFDKYVMGIAIMPPPKPLPGAPPLTQDEAKKIQVLILVDDSDSKRMPKAELGGKLQNIMVGMGKEIDPNLAPNVLLLSELWQNCYDGKTDVLQAIAMSAPMYDKGMLAAIKIAEVHKTMVLKKFERYIVSYVLAGSLVQGRATEKSDIDVFIVIDDTDVKRMTRIELKDKLRAIIIGMGIEAGEITQVRNKINIQVYILTEFWDSIREANPIIFTFLRDGVPLYDRGIFMPWKQLLRIGKIKPSVEAIELYMSTGDQMLKRVKYKLKEIGMEDTFWAILTPSQAALMLYGIPPPTPKETPEVMRDIFVKKEKILEDEFVQILETNIKLRKDLEHGDKKELSGKDVDKLLEDSERYLKRIDKLFTEIESTKQKENMEQVFDNLDGIVRDMLRLEGIEKVHETTLLKVFEDELVKSGKVSVSTFKNLKAVIKGREGHKSLTKAELGKLKKDAEAVMRELLEFVQRKRGIELNRAKVRVKYGDKYGEVIFLGDIAYLVKDLDVEREILKAKVTPKGEFIQIQKADLEEMERVLSSSVIPPKIFLKETLFENLKQVFGPDVEILVNY
;
A
#
# COMPACT_ATOMS: atom_id res chain seq x y z
N MET A 1 -45.39 34.31 -19.59
CA MET A 1 -46.76 34.37 -19.05
C MET A 1 -46.68 34.69 -17.56
N SER A 2 -47.17 35.86 -17.18
CA SER A 2 -47.21 36.37 -15.80
C SER A 2 -48.66 36.61 -15.38
N LYS A 3 -48.90 36.59 -14.06
CA LYS A 3 -50.09 37.03 -13.30
C LYS A 3 -51.24 36.02 -13.12
N LYS A 4 -51.49 35.62 -11.86
CA LYS A 4 -52.53 36.21 -10.99
C LYS A 4 -52.67 35.42 -9.67
N LEU A 5 -52.97 36.19 -8.62
CA LEU A 5 -53.62 35.88 -7.31
C LEU A 5 -52.74 36.37 -6.15
N ALA A 6 -52.78 37.64 -5.76
CA ALA A 6 -53.85 38.44 -5.13
C ALA A 6 -53.86 38.35 -3.60
N LYS A 7 -53.66 39.53 -3.00
CA LYS A 7 -53.69 39.96 -1.60
C LYS A 7 -54.91 39.46 -0.81
N GLN A 8 -54.67 39.18 0.47
CA GLN A 8 -55.56 39.59 1.57
C GLN A 8 -54.70 40.05 2.75
N GLU A 9 -54.64 41.37 2.95
CA GLU A 9 -54.34 42.00 4.23
C GLU A 9 -55.69 42.34 4.88
N ASN A 10 -55.81 42.17 6.19
CA ASN A 10 -56.79 42.91 6.97
C ASN A 10 -56.09 43.51 8.21
N PRO A 11 -56.30 44.81 8.50
CA PRO A 11 -55.56 45.56 9.50
C PRO A 11 -56.34 45.60 10.81
N ASN A 12 -55.67 45.41 11.96
CA ASN A 12 -56.11 46.05 13.19
C ASN A 12 -55.06 45.97 14.30
N GLN A 13 -55.05 47.04 15.10
CA GLN A 13 -54.38 47.19 16.40
C GLN A 13 -52.91 47.61 16.39
N LYS A 14 -52.71 48.89 16.03
CA LYS A 14 -51.88 49.78 16.86
C LYS A 14 -52.71 50.15 18.09
N GLU A 15 -52.26 49.77 19.28
CA GLU A 15 -52.67 50.42 20.52
C GLU A 15 -51.44 50.75 21.36
N GLU A 16 -51.37 52.03 21.73
CA GLU A 16 -50.42 52.61 22.65
C GLU A 16 -50.55 51.96 24.04
N LEU A 17 -49.46 51.45 24.60
CA LEU A 17 -49.37 51.17 26.03
C LEU A 17 -48.61 52.31 26.70
N LYS A 18 -49.41 53.29 27.13
CA LYS A 18 -49.07 54.25 28.18
C LYS A 18 -48.64 53.49 29.45
N SER A 19 -47.58 54.00 30.06
CA SER A 19 -47.12 53.70 31.40
C SER A 19 -48.27 53.64 32.42
N LYS A 20 -48.52 52.45 32.97
CA LYS A 20 -49.26 52.27 34.22
C LYS A 20 -48.34 51.55 35.21
N GLU A 21 -47.90 52.30 36.21
CA GLU A 21 -47.36 51.78 37.46
C GLU A 21 -48.42 50.95 38.18
N ILE A 22 -48.10 49.69 38.53
CA ILE A 22 -48.70 48.96 39.66
C ILE A 22 -47.68 47.88 40.11
N PRO A 23 -47.76 47.36 41.35
CA PRO A 23 -47.09 47.82 42.57
C PRO A 23 -45.97 46.86 43.03
N HIS A 24 -45.13 47.31 43.96
CA HIS A 24 -44.11 46.48 44.61
C HIS A 24 -44.70 45.15 45.13
N SER A 25 -44.12 44.04 44.63
CA SER A 25 -44.41 42.66 45.06
C SER A 25 -43.35 42.20 46.06
N PRO A 26 -43.67 41.34 47.06
CA PRO A 26 -42.86 41.07 48.26
C PRO A 26 -41.59 40.22 48.02
N ILE A 27 -41.03 40.26 46.81
CA ILE A 27 -39.92 39.40 46.37
C ILE A 27 -38.56 40.12 46.54
N GLU A 28 -38.53 41.43 46.80
CA GLU A 28 -37.30 42.18 47.08
C GLU A 28 -36.72 41.92 48.49
N GLU A 29 -37.47 41.29 49.39
CA GLU A 29 -37.06 41.10 50.79
C GLU A 29 -36.43 39.73 51.10
N ALA A 30 -36.56 38.74 50.21
CA ALA A 30 -36.06 37.37 50.45
C ALA A 30 -34.64 37.11 49.89
N ALA A 31 -34.07 38.00 49.09
CA ALA A 31 -32.73 37.84 48.49
C ALA A 31 -31.59 38.48 49.31
N ARG A 32 -31.89 39.09 50.47
CA ARG A 32 -30.89 39.72 51.35
C ARG A 32 -30.63 38.87 52.60
N LYS A 33 -30.11 37.65 52.46
CA LYS A 33 -29.40 36.99 53.57
C LYS A 33 -28.16 36.24 53.09
N GLU A 34 -27.03 36.82 53.48
CA GLU A 34 -25.72 36.23 53.80
C GLU A 34 -24.96 35.47 52.71
N VAL A 35 -24.12 36.21 51.99
CA VAL A 35 -22.80 35.74 51.55
C VAL A 35 -21.77 36.74 52.13
N PRO A 36 -20.68 36.30 52.78
CA PRO A 36 -19.74 37.20 53.45
C PRO A 36 -19.12 38.18 52.45
N LYS A 37 -19.20 39.47 52.76
CA LYS A 37 -18.73 40.59 51.91
C LYS A 37 -17.26 40.97 52.15
N ASP A 38 -16.52 40.17 52.91
CA ASP A 38 -15.17 40.51 53.35
C ASP A 38 -14.12 39.65 52.64
N GLU A 39 -13.79 40.03 51.40
CA GLU A 39 -12.46 39.74 50.83
C GLU A 39 -12.01 40.71 49.72
N TYR A 40 -12.80 41.74 49.38
CA TYR A 40 -12.46 42.69 48.29
C TYR A 40 -12.59 44.18 48.66
N SER A 41 -12.45 44.53 49.94
CA SER A 41 -12.48 45.94 50.38
C SER A 41 -11.43 46.23 51.45
N GLN A 42 -10.15 46.18 51.10
CA GLN A 42 -9.10 46.94 51.79
C GLN A 42 -8.04 47.40 50.79
N MET A 43 -8.36 48.46 50.04
CA MET A 43 -7.37 49.28 49.34
C MET A 43 -7.41 50.68 49.95
N SER A 44 -6.79 50.84 51.12
CA SER A 44 -6.60 52.12 51.78
C SER A 44 -5.36 52.05 52.67
N GLN A 45 -4.34 52.84 52.31
CA GLN A 45 -3.04 53.04 52.98
C GLN A 45 -1.92 52.04 52.62
N LEU A 46 -1.36 52.20 51.42
CA LEU A 46 -0.03 51.67 51.09
C LEU A 46 1.06 52.61 51.65
N PRO A 47 2.20 52.09 52.17
CA PRO A 47 3.36 52.89 52.56
C PRO A 47 3.91 53.72 51.39
N LYS A 48 4.45 54.93 51.65
CA LYS A 48 5.00 55.84 50.62
C LYS A 48 6.00 55.17 49.66
N GLU A 49 6.83 54.27 50.18
CA GLU A 49 7.84 53.53 49.39
C GLU A 49 7.20 52.51 48.42
N ALA A 50 6.06 51.92 48.78
CA ALA A 50 5.29 51.05 47.89
C ALA A 50 4.55 51.86 46.82
N GLN A 51 4.14 53.08 47.14
CA GLN A 51 3.48 54.02 46.23
C GLN A 51 4.44 54.53 45.15
N GLU A 52 5.68 54.87 45.52
CA GLU A 52 6.73 55.28 44.57
C GLU A 52 7.14 54.14 43.63
N LYS A 53 7.27 52.90 44.15
CA LYS A 53 7.54 51.70 43.33
C LYS A 53 6.40 51.42 42.34
N LEU A 54 5.14 51.60 42.75
CA LEU A 54 3.98 51.44 41.88
C LEU A 54 3.91 52.52 40.78
N ASP A 55 4.28 53.76 41.09
CA ASP A 55 4.27 54.85 40.11
C ASP A 55 5.43 54.74 39.10
N GLN A 56 6.60 54.26 39.51
CA GLN A 56 7.69 53.91 38.60
C GLN A 56 7.29 52.76 37.69
N LEU A 57 6.70 51.69 38.24
CA LEU A 57 6.20 50.55 37.48
C LEU A 57 5.18 50.97 36.42
N LYS A 58 4.20 51.82 36.79
CA LYS A 58 3.21 52.37 35.85
C LYS A 58 3.86 53.15 34.72
N LYS A 59 4.85 54.00 35.00
CA LYS A 59 5.56 54.79 33.97
C LYS A 59 6.35 53.89 33.01
N THR A 60 7.02 52.86 33.53
CA THR A 60 7.74 51.87 32.73
C THR A 60 6.80 51.13 31.78
N ILE A 61 5.66 50.68 32.29
CA ILE A 61 4.68 49.91 31.53
C ILE A 61 3.96 50.78 30.48
N GLU A 62 3.63 52.03 30.79
CA GLU A 62 3.07 52.96 29.80
C GLU A 62 4.07 53.25 28.66
N LYS A 63 5.36 53.44 28.95
CA LYS A 63 6.38 53.58 27.91
C LYS A 63 6.47 52.35 27.01
N PHE A 64 6.44 51.15 27.59
CA PHE A 64 6.46 49.91 26.84
C PHE A 64 5.23 49.76 25.96
N LYS A 65 4.04 50.03 26.50
CA LYS A 65 2.76 50.07 25.77
C LYS A 65 2.83 51.03 24.59
N SER A 66 3.24 52.29 24.79
CA SER A 66 3.29 53.29 23.71
C SER A 66 4.20 52.85 22.57
N LYS A 67 5.41 52.36 22.88
CA LYS A 67 6.38 51.88 21.89
C LYS A 67 5.88 50.65 21.12
N LEU A 68 5.12 49.78 21.79
CA LEU A 68 4.56 48.58 21.21
C LEU A 68 3.38 48.91 20.27
N ILE A 69 2.48 49.80 20.70
CA ILE A 69 1.34 50.26 19.88
C ILE A 69 1.84 51.01 18.64
N GLU A 70 2.83 51.90 18.78
CA GLU A 70 3.39 52.64 17.63
C GLU A 70 3.86 51.71 16.50
N LYS A 71 4.41 50.54 16.84
CA LYS A 71 4.91 49.57 15.87
C LYS A 71 3.88 48.52 15.42
N PHE A 72 2.96 48.13 16.31
CA PHE A 72 2.11 46.95 16.11
C PHE A 72 0.62 47.18 16.39
N ASP A 73 0.12 48.42 16.47
CA ASP A 73 -1.26 48.74 16.84
C ASP A 73 -2.30 47.85 16.11
N LYS A 74 -2.15 47.64 14.80
CA LYS A 74 -3.10 46.86 14.00
C LYS A 74 -3.27 45.41 14.48
N TYR A 75 -2.24 44.82 15.09
CA TYR A 75 -2.23 43.41 15.47
C TYR A 75 -2.41 43.21 16.97
N VAL A 76 -2.16 44.23 17.79
CA VAL A 76 -2.21 44.10 19.25
C VAL A 76 -3.64 44.31 19.72
N MET A 77 -4.24 43.23 20.24
CA MET A 77 -5.60 43.21 20.75
C MET A 77 -5.69 43.61 22.21
N GLY A 78 -4.64 43.32 22.98
CA GLY A 78 -4.59 43.71 24.39
C GLY A 78 -3.22 43.53 25.02
N ILE A 79 -2.96 44.31 26.05
CA ILE A 79 -1.76 44.25 26.89
C ILE A 79 -2.23 44.22 28.34
N ALA A 80 -1.78 43.24 29.10
CA ALA A 80 -2.14 43.11 30.52
C ALA A 80 -0.95 42.72 31.38
N ILE A 81 -0.96 43.19 32.63
CA ILE A 81 -0.02 42.75 33.65
C ILE A 81 -0.62 41.49 34.27
N MET A 82 0.11 40.38 34.14
CA MET A 82 -0.31 39.10 34.66
C MET A 82 -0.03 39.02 36.17
N PRO A 83 -0.87 38.29 36.93
CA PRO A 83 -0.53 37.99 38.32
C PRO A 83 0.79 37.22 38.40
N PRO A 84 1.56 37.35 39.49
CA PRO A 84 2.75 36.53 39.68
C PRO A 84 2.35 35.04 39.63
N PRO A 85 3.17 34.18 39.01
CA PRO A 85 2.86 32.77 38.85
C PRO A 85 2.61 32.14 40.22
N LYS A 86 1.54 31.36 40.38
CA LYS A 86 1.37 30.58 41.60
C LYS A 86 2.25 29.33 41.50
N PRO A 87 3.07 29.00 42.52
CA PRO A 87 3.79 27.73 42.50
C PRO A 87 2.77 26.58 42.43
N LEU A 88 3.00 25.63 41.52
CA LEU A 88 2.21 24.41 41.42
C LEU A 88 2.24 23.66 42.76
N PRO A 89 1.17 22.96 43.16
CA PRO A 89 1.19 22.15 44.38
C PRO A 89 2.36 21.13 44.32
N GLY A 90 3.34 21.28 45.21
CA GLY A 90 4.54 20.44 45.26
C GLY A 90 5.77 20.96 44.48
N ALA A 91 5.69 22.12 43.83
CA ALA A 91 6.84 22.77 43.21
C ALA A 91 7.64 23.65 44.20
N PRO A 92 8.96 23.84 43.99
CA PRO A 92 9.76 24.76 44.79
C PRO A 92 9.17 26.17 44.77
N PRO A 93 9.29 26.95 45.86
CA PRO A 93 8.92 28.36 45.85
C PRO A 93 9.73 29.10 44.77
N LEU A 94 9.09 30.09 44.14
CA LEU A 94 9.72 30.93 43.11
C LEU A 94 11.03 31.52 43.62
N THR A 95 12.05 31.54 42.77
CA THR A 95 13.32 32.19 43.10
C THR A 95 13.11 33.70 43.29
N GLN A 96 13.98 34.36 44.08
CA GLN A 96 13.87 35.82 44.32
C GLN A 96 13.92 36.63 43.02
N ASP A 97 14.58 36.12 41.98
CA ASP A 97 14.66 36.78 40.67
C ASP A 97 13.40 36.54 39.82
N GLU A 98 12.71 35.41 39.96
CA GLU A 98 11.41 35.17 39.32
C GLU A 98 10.29 36.01 39.95
N ALA A 99 10.35 36.21 41.27
CA ALA A 99 9.40 37.08 41.99
C ALA A 99 9.53 38.57 41.64
N LYS A 100 10.68 39.01 41.11
CA LYS A 100 10.92 40.40 40.66
C LYS A 100 10.48 40.68 39.22
N LYS A 101 10.26 39.64 38.40
CA LYS A 101 9.87 39.81 36.99
C LYS A 101 8.42 40.26 36.87
N ILE A 102 8.21 41.28 36.07
CA ILE A 102 6.88 41.81 35.75
C ILE A 102 6.41 41.09 34.49
N GLN A 103 5.50 40.13 34.66
CA GLN A 103 4.93 39.39 33.53
C GLN A 103 3.89 40.24 32.81
N VAL A 104 4.11 40.47 31.52
CA VAL A 104 3.22 41.28 30.67
C VAL A 104 2.71 40.40 29.54
N LEU A 105 1.41 40.10 29.53
CA LEU A 105 0.76 39.44 28.41
C LEU A 105 0.50 40.42 27.28
N ILE A 106 0.82 40.02 26.06
CA ILE A 106 0.48 40.75 24.83
C ILE A 106 -0.32 39.80 23.95
N LEU A 107 -1.60 40.08 23.80
CA LEU A 107 -2.50 39.32 22.95
C LEU A 107 -2.45 39.90 21.53
N VAL A 108 -2.10 39.05 20.56
CA VAL A 108 -1.89 39.45 19.16
C VAL A 108 -2.88 38.70 18.26
N ASP A 109 -3.57 39.45 17.39
CA ASP A 109 -4.39 38.88 16.32
C ASP A 109 -3.51 38.39 15.16
N ASP A 110 -3.56 37.09 14.88
CA ASP A 110 -2.83 36.41 13.83
C ASP A 110 -3.70 36.01 12.62
N SER A 111 -4.95 36.49 12.54
CA SER A 111 -5.95 36.08 11.53
C SER A 111 -5.49 36.31 10.08
N ASP A 112 -4.71 37.37 9.83
CA ASP A 112 -4.20 37.73 8.49
C ASP A 112 -2.87 37.06 8.12
N SER A 113 -2.22 36.35 9.05
CA SER A 113 -0.90 35.77 8.82
C SER A 113 -0.99 34.44 8.07
N LYS A 114 -0.86 34.50 6.74
CA LYS A 114 -0.79 33.30 5.86
C LYS A 114 0.62 32.96 5.38
N ARG A 115 1.61 33.80 5.68
CA ARG A 115 2.95 33.74 5.05
C ARG A 115 3.94 32.82 5.76
N MET A 116 3.66 32.39 7.00
CA MET A 116 4.56 31.55 7.78
C MET A 116 3.82 30.73 8.83
N PRO A 117 4.41 29.62 9.34
CA PRO A 117 3.83 28.84 10.43
C PRO A 117 3.60 29.66 11.70
N LYS A 118 2.50 29.40 12.41
CA LYS A 118 2.10 30.17 13.61
C LYS A 118 3.13 30.12 14.75
N ALA A 119 3.77 28.96 14.95
CA ALA A 119 4.82 28.82 15.95
C ALA A 119 6.05 29.71 15.64
N GLU A 120 6.40 29.83 14.35
CA GLU A 120 7.49 30.70 13.92
C GLU A 120 7.13 32.18 14.08
N LEU A 121 5.88 32.55 13.75
CA LEU A 121 5.36 33.90 13.96
C LEU A 121 5.40 34.28 15.44
N GLY A 122 4.86 33.43 16.31
CA GLY A 122 4.86 33.61 17.76
C GLY A 122 6.28 33.81 18.30
N GLY A 123 7.22 32.94 17.92
CA GLY A 123 8.62 33.06 18.34
C GLY A 123 9.31 34.35 17.87
N LYS A 124 9.05 34.81 16.65
CA LYS A 124 9.59 36.08 16.14
C LYS A 124 9.02 37.28 16.90
N LEU A 125 7.70 37.33 17.07
CA LEU A 125 7.05 38.41 17.83
C LEU A 125 7.51 38.42 19.29
N GLN A 126 7.62 37.24 19.91
CA GLN A 126 8.15 37.07 21.25
C GLN A 126 9.55 37.66 21.38
N ASN A 127 10.48 37.31 20.48
CA ASN A 127 11.85 37.82 20.51
C ASN A 127 11.92 39.34 20.34
N ILE A 128 11.11 39.89 19.43
CA ILE A 128 11.03 41.33 19.19
C ILE A 128 10.52 42.05 20.45
N MET A 129 9.43 41.57 21.04
CA MET A 129 8.79 42.21 22.19
C MET A 129 9.61 42.06 23.47
N VAL A 130 10.30 40.93 23.68
CA VAL A 130 11.30 40.78 24.75
C VAL A 130 12.47 41.73 24.56
N GLY A 131 12.97 41.89 23.33
CA GLY A 131 14.02 42.88 23.01
C GLY A 131 13.57 44.30 23.37
N MET A 132 12.36 44.69 22.99
CA MET A 132 11.77 45.98 23.34
C MET A 132 11.58 46.15 24.85
N GLY A 133 11.19 45.09 25.56
CA GLY A 133 11.02 45.09 27.01
C GLY A 133 12.35 45.32 27.73
N LYS A 134 13.40 44.58 27.34
CA LYS A 134 14.75 44.70 27.91
C LYS A 134 15.37 46.09 27.73
N GLU A 135 15.11 46.75 26.59
CA GLU A 135 15.56 48.13 26.35
C GLU A 135 14.91 49.15 27.30
N ILE A 136 13.74 48.84 27.86
CA ILE A 136 12.98 49.74 28.74
C ILE A 136 13.23 49.41 30.20
N ASP A 137 13.10 48.13 30.57
CA ASP A 137 13.37 47.63 31.92
C ASP A 137 13.71 46.12 31.85
N PRO A 138 14.90 45.71 32.34
CA PRO A 138 15.32 44.30 32.37
C PRO A 138 14.36 43.36 33.12
N ASN A 139 13.54 43.88 34.03
CA ASN A 139 12.57 43.10 34.80
C ASN A 139 11.24 42.87 34.05
N LEU A 140 11.01 43.54 32.93
CA LEU A 140 9.86 43.24 32.07
C LEU A 140 10.05 41.87 31.41
N ALA A 141 9.06 41.00 31.59
CA ALA A 141 8.96 39.72 30.92
C ALA A 141 7.70 39.71 30.03
N PRO A 142 7.78 40.30 28.81
CA PRO A 142 6.71 40.20 27.82
C PRO A 142 6.46 38.75 27.42
N ASN A 143 5.21 38.35 27.35
CA ASN A 143 4.76 37.06 26.85
C ASN A 143 3.70 37.28 25.77
N VAL A 144 4.00 36.87 24.55
CA VAL A 144 3.14 37.00 23.38
C VAL A 144 2.26 35.77 23.30
N LEU A 145 0.94 36.01 23.27
CA LEU A 145 -0.05 34.98 23.02
C LEU A 145 -0.77 35.31 21.72
N LEU A 146 -0.76 34.37 20.77
CA LEU A 146 -1.55 34.52 19.56
C LEU A 146 -3.02 34.22 19.85
N LEU A 147 -3.93 34.98 19.25
CA LEU A 147 -5.37 34.80 19.43
C LEU A 147 -5.80 33.38 19.04
N SER A 148 -5.26 32.85 17.95
CA SER A 148 -5.59 31.48 17.54
C SER A 148 -5.04 30.40 18.48
N GLU A 149 -3.94 30.65 19.19
CA GLU A 149 -3.41 29.75 20.22
C GLU A 149 -4.30 29.79 21.46
N LEU A 150 -4.76 30.98 21.87
CA LEU A 150 -5.73 31.13 22.94
C LEU A 150 -7.02 30.33 22.64
N TRP A 151 -7.57 30.46 21.43
CA TRP A 151 -8.75 29.69 21.02
C TRP A 151 -8.48 28.19 20.94
N GLN A 152 -7.30 27.78 20.50
CA GLN A 152 -6.92 26.37 20.51
C GLN A 152 -6.88 25.80 21.93
N ASN A 153 -6.36 26.56 22.90
CA ASN A 153 -6.39 26.16 24.31
C ASN A 153 -7.81 25.95 24.82
N CYS A 154 -8.75 26.83 24.45
CA CYS A 154 -10.17 26.65 24.77
C CYS A 154 -10.77 25.38 24.15
N TYR A 155 -10.47 25.11 22.86
CA TYR A 155 -10.92 23.89 22.18
C TYR A 155 -10.36 22.61 22.80
N ASP A 156 -9.16 22.69 23.37
CA ASP A 156 -8.49 21.60 24.08
C ASP A 156 -8.94 21.48 25.57
N GLY A 157 -9.80 22.38 26.06
CA GLY A 157 -10.23 22.42 27.46
C GLY A 157 -9.17 22.96 28.45
N LYS A 158 -8.10 23.58 27.96
CA LYS A 158 -7.04 24.19 28.78
C LYS A 158 -7.47 25.60 29.22
N THR A 159 -7.92 25.75 30.46
CA THR A 159 -8.53 27.00 30.95
C THR A 159 -7.61 27.88 31.79
N ASP A 160 -6.41 27.42 32.13
CA ASP A 160 -5.48 28.14 33.02
C ASP A 160 -5.13 29.54 32.51
N VAL A 161 -4.94 29.67 31.20
CA VAL A 161 -4.63 30.94 30.54
C VAL A 161 -5.80 31.93 30.65
N LEU A 162 -7.04 31.45 30.52
CA LEU A 162 -8.24 32.30 30.67
C LEU A 162 -8.38 32.83 32.10
N GLN A 163 -8.14 31.97 33.10
CA GLN A 163 -8.17 32.36 34.51
C GLN A 163 -7.10 33.41 34.81
N ALA A 164 -5.88 33.21 34.30
CA ALA A 164 -4.80 34.16 34.47
C ALA A 164 -5.10 35.50 33.79
N ILE A 165 -5.72 35.50 32.61
CA ILE A 165 -6.20 36.72 31.92
C ILE A 165 -7.29 37.40 32.74
N ALA A 166 -8.25 36.67 33.30
CA ALA A 166 -9.33 37.24 34.10
C ALA A 166 -8.81 37.91 35.38
N MET A 167 -7.75 37.36 36.00
CA MET A 167 -7.08 37.96 37.16
C MET A 167 -6.10 39.08 36.79
N SER A 168 -5.82 39.29 35.51
CA SER A 168 -4.85 40.29 35.05
C SER A 168 -5.38 41.74 35.20
N ALA A 169 -4.43 42.67 35.21
CA ALA A 169 -4.70 44.10 35.13
C ALA A 169 -4.48 44.59 33.68
N PRO A 170 -5.56 44.83 32.90
CA PRO A 170 -5.42 45.29 31.52
C PRO A 170 -4.89 46.73 31.48
N MET A 171 -3.90 46.97 30.62
CA MET A 171 -3.27 48.27 30.37
C MET A 171 -3.67 48.86 29.01
N TYR A 172 -3.98 47.97 28.06
CA TYR A 172 -4.51 48.28 26.75
C TYR A 172 -5.46 47.17 26.35
N ASP A 173 -6.62 47.50 25.79
CA ASP A 173 -7.58 46.49 25.37
C ASP A 173 -8.50 47.03 24.27
N LYS A 174 -8.58 46.32 23.15
CA LYS A 174 -9.56 46.58 22.08
C LYS A 174 -10.91 45.93 22.35
N GLY A 175 -11.09 45.32 23.53
CA GLY A 175 -12.31 44.71 24.04
C GLY A 175 -12.19 43.20 24.30
N MET A 176 -11.12 42.56 23.84
CA MET A 176 -10.92 41.11 23.96
C MET A 176 -10.57 40.67 25.38
N LEU A 177 -9.70 41.42 26.07
CA LEU A 177 -9.31 41.07 27.45
C LEU A 177 -10.48 41.28 28.42
N ALA A 178 -11.21 42.38 28.27
CA ALA A 178 -12.45 42.64 28.99
C ALA A 178 -13.49 41.56 28.73
N ALA A 179 -13.65 41.11 27.48
CA ALA A 179 -14.56 40.04 27.13
C ALA A 179 -14.22 38.71 27.81
N ILE A 180 -12.95 38.30 27.76
CA ILE A 180 -12.47 37.09 28.43
C ILE A 180 -12.69 37.21 29.94
N LYS A 181 -12.35 38.36 30.53
CA LYS A 181 -12.45 38.60 31.97
C LYS A 181 -13.89 38.48 32.48
N ILE A 182 -14.84 39.18 31.88
CA ILE A 182 -16.25 39.09 32.30
C ILE A 182 -16.84 37.71 32.01
N ALA A 183 -16.51 37.11 30.86
CA ALA A 183 -17.01 35.77 30.52
C ALA A 183 -16.47 34.71 31.49
N GLU A 184 -15.22 34.79 31.92
CA GLU A 184 -14.62 33.86 32.88
C GLU A 184 -15.20 34.01 34.28
N VAL A 185 -15.42 35.24 34.75
CA VAL A 185 -16.07 35.50 36.04
C VAL A 185 -17.51 34.99 36.03
N HIS A 186 -18.28 35.33 34.99
CA HIS A 186 -19.66 34.87 34.84
C HIS A 186 -19.74 33.35 34.73
N LYS A 187 -18.89 32.72 33.92
CA LYS A 187 -18.76 31.26 33.83
C LYS A 187 -18.52 30.64 35.21
N THR A 188 -17.59 31.19 35.98
CA THR A 188 -17.27 30.69 37.33
C THR A 188 -18.47 30.79 38.27
N MET A 189 -19.24 31.87 38.22
CA MET A 189 -20.47 32.03 39.03
C MET A 189 -21.55 31.02 38.63
N VAL A 190 -21.77 30.83 37.33
CA VAL A 190 -22.74 29.86 36.80
C VAL A 190 -22.34 28.44 37.19
N LEU A 191 -21.07 28.07 37.00
CA LEU A 191 -20.57 26.73 37.34
C LEU A 191 -20.68 26.46 38.84
N LYS A 192 -20.32 27.41 39.71
CA LYS A 192 -20.46 27.25 41.18
C LYS A 192 -21.88 26.87 41.60
N LYS A 193 -22.91 27.35 40.89
CA LYS A 193 -24.31 27.05 41.21
C LYS A 193 -24.89 25.85 40.45
N PHE A 194 -24.47 25.64 39.20
CA PHE A 194 -25.14 24.72 38.28
C PHE A 194 -24.21 23.73 37.57
N GLU A 195 -22.97 23.53 38.03
CA GLU A 195 -21.93 22.71 37.38
C GLU A 195 -22.47 21.39 36.80
N ARG A 196 -23.30 20.68 37.58
CA ARG A 196 -23.89 19.38 37.22
C ARG A 196 -24.80 19.40 36.00
N TYR A 197 -25.34 20.56 35.64
CA TYR A 197 -26.30 20.70 34.55
C TYR A 197 -25.72 21.51 33.38
N ILE A 198 -24.65 22.28 33.57
CA ILE A 198 -24.04 23.02 32.45
C ILE A 198 -23.37 22.02 31.50
N VAL A 199 -23.89 21.91 30.29
CA VAL A 199 -23.30 21.12 29.20
C VAL A 199 -22.13 21.89 28.62
N SER A 200 -22.34 23.16 28.28
CA SER A 200 -21.30 24.02 27.73
C SER A 200 -21.57 25.49 28.04
N TYR A 201 -20.48 26.24 28.18
CA TYR A 201 -20.46 27.70 28.24
C TYR A 201 -19.56 28.18 27.11
N VAL A 202 -20.13 28.91 26.15
CA VAL A 202 -19.47 29.20 24.88
C VAL A 202 -19.50 30.69 24.60
N LEU A 203 -18.32 31.24 24.31
CA LEU A 203 -18.16 32.59 23.77
C LEU A 203 -18.44 32.56 22.28
N ALA A 204 -19.22 33.51 21.78
CA ALA A 204 -19.65 33.57 20.37
C ALA A 204 -19.63 35.01 19.84
N GLY A 205 -20.17 35.18 18.65
CA GLY A 205 -20.39 36.50 18.05
C GLY A 205 -19.13 37.14 17.48
N SER A 206 -19.19 38.45 17.34
CA SER A 206 -18.20 39.25 16.59
C SER A 206 -16.78 39.17 17.15
N LEU A 207 -16.64 38.95 18.47
CA LEU A 207 -15.34 38.81 19.15
C LEU A 207 -14.57 37.59 18.64
N VAL A 208 -15.23 36.45 18.58
CA VAL A 208 -14.61 35.21 18.13
C VAL A 208 -14.31 35.22 16.63
N GLN A 209 -15.12 35.95 15.86
CA GLN A 209 -14.93 36.13 14.42
C GLN A 209 -13.85 37.17 14.05
N GLY A 210 -13.23 37.85 15.03
CA GLY A 210 -12.25 38.90 14.78
C GLY A 210 -12.84 40.18 14.18
N ARG A 211 -14.16 40.39 14.32
CA ARG A 211 -14.90 41.56 13.79
C ARG A 211 -15.36 42.52 14.89
N ALA A 212 -14.94 42.29 16.12
CA ALA A 212 -15.35 43.10 17.25
C ALA A 212 -14.74 44.50 17.21
N THR A 213 -15.50 45.45 17.72
CA THR A 213 -15.11 46.84 17.96
C THR A 213 -15.23 47.14 19.45
N GLU A 214 -14.73 48.28 19.90
CA GLU A 214 -14.82 48.68 21.32
C GLU A 214 -16.27 48.77 21.85
N LYS A 215 -17.24 48.93 20.93
CA LYS A 215 -18.69 48.99 21.20
C LYS A 215 -19.41 47.64 21.04
N SER A 216 -18.72 46.60 20.58
CA SER A 216 -19.33 45.30 20.37
C SER A 216 -19.75 44.65 21.68
N ASP A 217 -20.91 44.01 21.64
CA ASP A 217 -21.38 43.17 22.72
C ASP A 217 -20.57 41.86 22.79
N ILE A 218 -20.54 41.29 23.98
CA ILE A 218 -19.90 40.03 24.35
C ILE A 218 -20.99 38.98 24.35
N ASP A 219 -21.12 38.28 23.23
CA ASP A 219 -22.12 37.22 23.07
C ASP A 219 -21.64 35.93 23.75
N VAL A 220 -22.44 35.45 24.70
CA VAL A 220 -22.25 34.16 25.36
C VAL A 220 -23.53 33.37 25.24
N PHE A 221 -23.40 32.08 24.97
CA PHE A 221 -24.50 31.15 25.17
C PHE A 221 -24.13 29.99 26.07
N ILE A 222 -25.14 29.47 26.76
CA ILE A 222 -25.01 28.41 27.73
C ILE A 222 -26.03 27.33 27.38
N VAL A 223 -25.57 26.08 27.30
CA VAL A 223 -26.43 24.91 27.11
C VAL A 223 -26.54 24.18 28.44
N ILE A 224 -27.77 23.93 28.88
CA ILE A 224 -28.08 23.31 30.17
C ILE A 224 -28.84 22.01 29.95
N ASP A 225 -28.38 20.93 30.57
CA ASP A 225 -29.01 19.62 30.52
C ASP A 225 -30.35 19.64 31.26
N ASP A 226 -31.45 19.46 30.52
CA ASP A 226 -32.82 19.38 31.05
C ASP A 226 -33.39 17.95 30.96
N THR A 227 -32.58 16.96 30.62
CA THR A 227 -33.05 15.61 30.28
C THR A 227 -33.65 14.85 31.48
N ASP A 228 -33.24 15.18 32.71
CA ASP A 228 -33.68 14.56 33.95
C ASP A 228 -34.84 15.31 34.65
N VAL A 229 -35.33 16.39 34.06
CA VAL A 229 -36.35 17.27 34.64
C VAL A 229 -37.73 16.60 34.63
N LYS A 230 -38.32 16.43 35.81
CA LYS A 230 -39.64 15.79 35.99
C LYS A 230 -40.68 16.63 36.72
N ARG A 231 -40.25 17.68 37.45
CA ARG A 231 -41.10 18.40 38.43
C ARG A 231 -41.76 19.67 37.89
N MET A 232 -41.26 20.24 36.79
CA MET A 232 -41.79 21.46 36.17
C MET A 232 -41.68 21.36 34.65
N THR A 233 -42.36 22.24 33.93
CA THR A 233 -42.27 22.24 32.45
C THR A 233 -40.92 22.78 31.99
N ARG A 234 -40.48 22.37 30.79
CA ARG A 234 -39.21 22.84 30.18
C ARG A 234 -39.19 24.36 29.97
N ILE A 235 -40.35 24.94 29.66
CA ILE A 235 -40.52 26.39 29.47
C ILE A 235 -40.29 27.12 30.80
N GLU A 236 -40.96 26.68 31.86
CA GLU A 236 -40.79 27.26 33.20
C GLU A 236 -39.36 27.14 33.71
N LEU A 237 -38.71 25.98 33.46
CA LEU A 237 -37.32 25.78 33.82
C LEU A 237 -36.41 26.76 33.09
N LYS A 238 -36.58 26.88 31.76
CA LYS A 238 -35.79 27.79 30.93
C LYS A 238 -35.92 29.23 31.41
N ASP A 239 -37.12 29.72 31.67
CA ASP A 239 -37.33 31.10 32.09
C ASP A 239 -36.71 31.38 33.48
N LYS A 240 -36.82 30.43 34.42
CA LYS A 240 -36.18 30.54 35.74
C LYS A 240 -34.65 30.54 35.63
N LEU A 241 -34.08 29.61 34.87
CA LEU A 241 -32.63 29.53 34.67
C LEU A 241 -32.10 30.78 33.98
N ARG A 242 -32.83 31.26 32.95
CA ARG A 242 -32.51 32.49 32.23
C ARG A 242 -32.46 33.70 33.17
N ALA A 243 -33.46 33.89 34.02
CA ALA A 243 -33.50 35.01 34.96
C ALA A 243 -32.30 34.97 35.93
N ILE A 244 -31.98 33.80 36.50
CA ILE A 244 -30.86 33.65 37.44
C ILE A 244 -29.52 33.93 36.75
N ILE A 245 -29.30 33.33 35.58
CA ILE A 245 -28.03 33.45 34.84
C ILE A 245 -27.82 34.88 34.35
N ILE A 246 -28.86 35.53 33.81
CA ILE A 246 -28.74 36.95 33.41
C ILE A 246 -28.43 37.83 34.62
N GLY A 247 -29.05 37.58 35.78
CA GLY A 247 -28.72 38.27 37.02
C GLY A 247 -27.24 38.14 37.41
N MET A 248 -26.68 36.92 37.33
CA MET A 248 -25.25 36.68 37.54
C MET A 248 -24.37 37.43 36.54
N GLY A 249 -24.83 37.60 35.30
CA GLY A 249 -24.14 38.40 34.28
C GLY A 249 -24.02 39.88 34.65
N ILE A 250 -25.08 40.44 35.25
CA ILE A 250 -25.09 41.83 35.74
C ILE A 250 -24.09 41.98 36.89
N GLU A 251 -24.14 41.07 37.87
CA GLU A 251 -23.19 41.03 38.99
C GLU A 251 -21.73 40.91 38.51
N ALA A 252 -21.48 40.03 37.53
CA ALA A 252 -20.15 39.87 36.94
C ALA A 252 -19.67 41.17 36.26
N GLY A 253 -20.56 41.91 35.59
CA GLY A 253 -20.26 43.22 35.01
C GLY A 253 -19.92 44.28 36.05
N GLU A 254 -20.54 44.23 37.23
CA GLU A 254 -20.21 45.10 38.36
C GLU A 254 -18.84 44.77 38.97
N ILE A 255 -18.58 43.48 39.22
CA ILE A 255 -17.31 42.99 39.79
C ILE A 255 -16.14 43.33 38.86
N THR A 256 -16.32 43.14 37.56
CA THR A 256 -15.25 43.37 36.57
C THR A 256 -15.17 44.82 36.09
N GLN A 257 -16.11 45.68 36.49
CA GLN A 257 -16.29 47.05 35.97
C GLN A 257 -16.59 47.11 34.45
N VAL A 258 -16.96 45.99 33.83
CA VAL A 258 -17.36 45.91 32.42
C VAL A 258 -18.88 45.88 32.35
N ARG A 259 -19.53 47.05 32.52
CA ARG A 259 -21.00 47.14 32.59
C ARG A 259 -21.66 47.10 31.21
N ASN A 260 -22.81 46.43 31.11
CA ASN A 260 -23.73 46.40 29.95
C ASN A 260 -23.11 45.96 28.62
N LYS A 261 -22.10 45.10 28.64
CA LYS A 261 -21.50 44.54 27.42
C LYS A 261 -21.77 43.05 27.21
N ILE A 262 -22.33 42.31 28.18
CA ILE A 262 -22.52 40.85 28.04
C ILE A 262 -23.95 40.51 27.62
N ASN A 263 -24.08 39.86 26.47
CA ASN A 263 -25.34 39.34 25.95
C ASN A 263 -25.40 37.83 26.18
N ILE A 264 -26.33 37.38 27.04
CA ILE A 264 -26.40 35.99 27.50
C ILE A 264 -27.62 35.29 26.90
N GLN A 265 -27.39 34.19 26.18
CA GLN A 265 -28.42 33.33 25.63
C GLN A 265 -28.42 31.98 26.34
N VAL A 266 -29.55 31.62 26.95
CA VAL A 266 -29.69 30.35 27.69
C VAL A 266 -30.53 29.38 26.89
N TYR A 267 -29.96 28.20 26.63
CA TYR A 267 -30.61 27.10 25.95
C TYR A 267 -30.67 25.89 26.86
N ILE A 268 -31.79 25.18 26.81
CA ILE A 268 -31.89 23.82 27.34
C ILE A 268 -31.43 22.82 26.27
N LEU A 269 -30.85 21.70 26.69
CA LEU A 269 -30.20 20.72 25.82
C LEU A 269 -31.15 20.17 24.76
N THR A 270 -32.39 19.84 25.15
CA THR A 270 -33.40 19.32 24.22
C THR A 270 -33.74 20.31 23.11
N GLU A 271 -34.00 21.58 23.45
CA GLU A 271 -34.29 22.65 22.48
C GLU A 271 -33.09 22.95 21.57
N PHE A 272 -31.88 22.97 22.13
CA PHE A 272 -30.66 23.19 21.35
C PHE A 272 -30.45 22.08 20.32
N TRP A 273 -30.66 20.83 20.73
CA TRP A 273 -30.60 19.66 19.85
C TRP A 273 -31.64 19.72 18.73
N ASP A 274 -32.89 20.05 19.05
CA ASP A 274 -33.93 20.24 18.03
C ASP A 274 -33.56 21.35 17.04
N SER A 275 -32.98 22.45 17.53
CA SER A 275 -32.52 23.54 16.68
C SER A 275 -31.36 23.15 15.76
N ILE A 276 -30.47 22.24 16.20
CA ILE A 276 -29.45 21.63 15.32
C ILE A 276 -30.12 20.79 14.23
N ARG A 277 -31.09 19.95 14.61
CA ARG A 277 -31.82 19.06 13.68
C ARG A 277 -32.62 19.84 12.64
N GLU A 278 -33.20 20.98 13.04
CA GLU A 278 -34.01 21.86 12.20
C GLU A 278 -33.19 22.91 11.43
N ALA A 279 -31.87 22.88 11.54
CA ALA A 279 -30.97 23.76 10.80
C ALA A 279 -31.11 25.25 11.14
N ASN A 280 -31.32 25.58 12.42
CA ASN A 280 -31.44 26.98 12.83
C ASN A 280 -30.13 27.75 12.52
N PRO A 281 -30.17 28.83 11.72
CA PRO A 281 -28.97 29.56 11.29
C PRO A 281 -28.12 30.13 12.44
N ILE A 282 -28.78 30.53 13.53
CA ILE A 282 -28.10 31.09 14.72
C ILE A 282 -27.31 29.98 15.40
N ILE A 283 -27.92 28.81 15.62
CA ILE A 283 -27.27 27.66 16.26
C ILE A 283 -26.11 27.13 15.41
N PHE A 284 -26.25 27.13 14.08
CA PHE A 284 -25.15 26.75 13.20
C PHE A 284 -23.98 27.73 13.27
N THR A 285 -24.27 29.03 13.40
CA THR A 285 -23.24 30.06 13.59
C THR A 285 -22.54 29.87 14.94
N PHE A 286 -23.30 29.64 16.01
CA PHE A 286 -22.77 29.32 17.34
C PHE A 286 -21.90 28.08 17.34
N LEU A 287 -22.32 27.02 16.66
CA LEU A 287 -21.58 25.78 16.59
C LEU A 287 -20.30 25.90 15.75
N ARG A 288 -20.36 26.64 14.63
CA ARG A 288 -19.21 26.86 13.74
C ARG A 288 -18.15 27.74 14.39
N ASP A 289 -18.56 28.90 14.88
CA ASP A 289 -17.61 29.93 15.29
C ASP A 289 -17.32 29.84 16.79
N GLY A 290 -18.29 29.42 17.61
CA GLY A 290 -18.20 29.45 19.07
C GLY A 290 -16.95 28.81 19.67
N VAL A 291 -16.43 29.45 20.71
CA VAL A 291 -15.27 29.02 21.50
C VAL A 291 -15.74 28.58 22.88
N PRO A 292 -15.65 27.28 23.24
CA PRO A 292 -16.09 26.80 24.53
C PRO A 292 -15.10 27.25 25.60
N LEU A 293 -15.56 28.03 26.58
CA LEU A 293 -14.78 28.34 27.78
C LEU A 293 -14.95 27.25 28.86
N TYR A 294 -15.99 26.42 28.69
CA TYR A 294 -16.23 25.19 29.42
C TYR A 294 -17.10 24.27 28.55
N ASP A 295 -16.76 22.98 28.48
CA ASP A 295 -17.51 21.94 27.79
C ASP A 295 -17.38 20.63 28.56
N ARG A 296 -18.50 19.93 28.76
CA ARG A 296 -18.52 18.57 29.33
C ARG A 296 -18.26 17.46 28.31
N GLY A 297 -17.81 17.83 27.11
CA GLY A 297 -17.51 16.91 26.03
C GLY A 297 -18.68 16.67 25.08
N ILE A 298 -19.59 17.65 24.93
CA ILE A 298 -20.70 17.57 23.97
C ILE A 298 -20.55 18.62 22.87
N PHE A 299 -20.19 19.86 23.23
CA PHE A 299 -20.10 20.95 22.26
C PHE A 299 -19.01 20.71 21.21
N MET A 300 -17.81 20.29 21.63
CA MET A 300 -16.71 20.02 20.71
C MET A 300 -17.02 18.91 19.71
N PRO A 301 -17.59 17.75 20.11
CA PRO A 301 -18.08 16.75 19.17
C PRO A 301 -19.09 17.29 18.15
N TRP A 302 -20.08 18.08 18.58
CA TRP A 302 -21.03 18.68 17.63
C TRP A 302 -20.33 19.63 16.64
N LYS A 303 -19.39 20.45 17.12
CA LYS A 303 -18.60 21.35 16.27
C LYS A 303 -17.79 20.56 15.25
N GLN A 304 -17.17 19.46 15.66
CA GLN A 304 -16.45 18.58 14.75
C GLN A 304 -17.38 17.93 13.72
N LEU A 305 -18.53 17.40 14.16
CA LEU A 305 -19.54 16.81 13.27
C LEU A 305 -20.07 17.80 12.23
N LEU A 306 -20.24 19.07 12.60
CA LEU A 306 -20.56 20.14 11.66
C LEU A 306 -19.44 20.31 10.63
N ARG A 307 -18.18 20.43 11.09
CA ARG A 307 -17.00 20.64 10.21
C ARG A 307 -16.77 19.52 9.21
N ILE A 308 -17.07 18.27 9.58
CA ILE A 308 -16.97 17.12 8.66
C ILE A 308 -18.25 16.89 7.83
N GLY A 309 -19.20 17.82 7.86
CA GLY A 309 -20.41 17.79 7.04
C GLY A 309 -21.43 16.71 7.44
N LYS A 310 -21.39 16.23 8.69
CA LYS A 310 -22.33 15.21 9.20
C LYS A 310 -23.65 15.82 9.68
N ILE A 311 -23.62 17.06 10.16
CA ILE A 311 -24.83 17.82 10.49
C ILE A 311 -25.37 18.44 9.21
N LYS A 312 -26.63 18.15 8.87
CA LYS A 312 -27.28 18.56 7.61
C LYS A 312 -28.46 19.49 7.89
N PRO A 313 -28.78 20.42 6.97
CA PRO A 313 -28.05 20.82 5.76
C PRO A 313 -27.02 21.94 6.07
N SER A 314 -25.74 21.59 6.22
CA SER A 314 -24.64 22.56 6.40
C SER A 314 -23.92 22.84 5.08
N VAL A 315 -23.22 23.97 4.99
CA VAL A 315 -22.37 24.30 3.82
C VAL A 315 -21.28 23.24 3.67
N GLU A 316 -20.72 22.81 4.79
CA GLU A 316 -19.72 21.77 4.92
C GLU A 316 -20.25 20.42 4.37
N ALA A 317 -21.51 20.08 4.65
CA ALA A 317 -22.15 18.91 4.05
C ALA A 317 -22.30 19.06 2.53
N ILE A 318 -22.74 20.23 2.05
CA ILE A 318 -22.90 20.48 0.60
C ILE A 318 -21.56 20.34 -0.13
N GLU A 319 -20.49 20.93 0.39
CA GLU A 319 -19.13 20.80 -0.16
C GLU A 319 -18.65 19.34 -0.17
N LEU A 320 -18.92 18.58 0.89
CA LEU A 320 -18.62 17.16 0.92
C LEU A 320 -19.36 16.39 -0.19
N TYR A 321 -20.66 16.65 -0.37
CA TYR A 321 -21.44 16.03 -1.45
C TYR A 321 -20.91 16.42 -2.84
N MET A 322 -20.55 17.68 -3.05
CA MET A 322 -19.98 18.16 -4.31
C MET A 322 -18.61 17.54 -4.61
N SER A 323 -17.70 17.55 -3.63
CA SER A 323 -16.34 16.99 -3.77
C SER A 323 -16.33 15.48 -4.03
N THR A 324 -17.37 14.77 -3.59
CA THR A 324 -17.53 13.34 -3.88
C THR A 324 -17.64 13.10 -5.40
N GLY A 325 -18.30 13.98 -6.15
CA GLY A 325 -18.38 13.90 -7.62
C GLY A 325 -16.99 13.96 -8.27
N ASP A 326 -16.17 14.94 -7.85
CA ASP A 326 -14.79 15.08 -8.35
C ASP A 326 -13.91 13.87 -8.02
N GLN A 327 -14.07 13.31 -6.80
CA GLN A 327 -13.36 12.09 -6.40
C GLN A 327 -13.76 10.89 -7.27
N MET A 328 -15.04 10.74 -7.59
CA MET A 328 -15.50 9.68 -8.49
C MET A 328 -14.91 9.83 -9.89
N LEU A 329 -14.84 11.04 -10.43
CA LEU A 329 -14.20 11.29 -11.74
C LEU A 329 -12.70 10.97 -11.72
N LYS A 330 -11.98 11.36 -10.67
CA LYS A 330 -10.57 10.98 -10.50
C LYS A 330 -10.39 9.47 -10.46
N ARG A 331 -11.29 8.74 -9.79
CA ARG A 331 -11.28 7.27 -9.75
C ARG A 331 -11.49 6.66 -11.13
N VAL A 332 -12.40 7.22 -11.95
CA VAL A 332 -12.59 6.76 -13.34
C VAL A 332 -11.33 6.96 -14.16
N LYS A 333 -10.70 8.14 -14.08
CA LYS A 333 -9.44 8.43 -14.80
C LYS A 333 -8.31 7.48 -14.40
N TYR A 334 -8.21 7.15 -13.10
CA TYR A 334 -7.25 6.18 -12.60
C TYR A 334 -7.48 4.78 -13.21
N LYS A 335 -8.73 4.29 -13.22
CA LYS A 335 -9.06 2.99 -13.81
C LYS A 335 -8.73 2.92 -15.30
N LEU A 336 -9.03 3.99 -16.07
CA LEU A 336 -8.66 4.03 -17.49
C LEU A 336 -7.15 3.93 -17.67
N LYS A 337 -6.38 4.65 -16.85
CA LYS A 337 -4.91 4.56 -16.86
C LYS A 337 -4.42 3.14 -16.54
N GLU A 338 -5.00 2.50 -15.52
CA GLU A 338 -4.65 1.13 -15.10
C GLU A 338 -4.87 0.11 -16.24
N ILE A 339 -6.01 0.17 -16.94
CA ILE A 339 -6.32 -0.70 -18.08
C ILE A 339 -5.26 -0.60 -19.18
N GLY A 340 -4.87 0.63 -19.54
CA GLY A 340 -3.87 0.85 -20.58
C GLY A 340 -2.42 0.57 -20.15
N MET A 341 -2.11 0.72 -18.86
CA MET A 341 -0.74 0.59 -18.35
C MET A 341 -0.38 -0.85 -17.98
N GLU A 342 -1.30 -1.60 -17.37
CA GLU A 342 -1.02 -2.92 -16.82
C GLU A 342 -1.85 -4.01 -17.54
N ASP A 343 -3.18 -3.89 -17.57
CA ASP A 343 -4.04 -4.99 -18.03
C ASP A 343 -3.78 -5.38 -19.49
N THR A 344 -3.83 -4.41 -20.39
CA THR A 344 -3.60 -4.65 -21.83
C THR A 344 -2.14 -4.98 -22.13
N PHE A 345 -1.20 -4.44 -21.36
CA PHE A 345 0.22 -4.73 -21.50
C PHE A 345 0.53 -6.20 -21.21
N TRP A 346 0.10 -6.72 -20.06
CA TRP A 346 0.34 -8.11 -19.70
C TRP A 346 -0.47 -9.09 -20.55
N ALA A 347 -1.67 -8.69 -20.99
CA ALA A 347 -2.49 -9.48 -21.90
C ALA A 347 -1.81 -9.74 -23.25
N ILE A 348 -1.02 -8.79 -23.77
CA ILE A 348 -0.34 -8.94 -25.06
C ILE A 348 1.07 -9.51 -24.88
N LEU A 349 1.84 -9.00 -23.91
CA LEU A 349 3.24 -9.38 -23.73
C LEU A 349 3.41 -10.86 -23.35
N THR A 350 2.63 -11.35 -22.39
CA THR A 350 2.82 -12.71 -21.83
C THR A 350 2.58 -13.79 -22.89
N PRO A 351 1.50 -13.74 -23.70
CA PRO A 351 1.31 -14.70 -24.79
C PRO A 351 2.40 -14.63 -25.87
N SER A 352 2.96 -13.44 -26.12
CA SER A 352 4.08 -13.26 -27.05
C SER A 352 5.33 -14.00 -26.58
N GLN A 353 5.69 -13.82 -25.31
CA GLN A 353 6.80 -14.55 -24.68
C GLN A 353 6.54 -16.06 -24.67
N ALA A 354 5.30 -16.48 -24.41
CA ALA A 354 4.93 -17.88 -24.44
C ALA A 354 5.02 -18.49 -25.85
N ALA A 355 4.70 -17.74 -26.92
CA ALA A 355 4.90 -18.19 -28.30
C ALA A 355 6.39 -18.44 -28.60
N LEU A 356 7.27 -17.55 -28.14
CA LEU A 356 8.73 -17.70 -28.25
C LEU A 356 9.23 -18.92 -27.46
N MET A 357 8.73 -19.11 -26.24
CA MET A 357 9.03 -20.30 -25.43
C MET A 357 8.59 -21.59 -26.12
N LEU A 358 7.39 -21.60 -26.70
CA LEU A 358 6.90 -22.74 -27.46
C LEU A 358 7.80 -23.04 -28.66
N TYR A 359 8.37 -22.02 -29.31
CA TYR A 359 9.37 -22.17 -30.37
C TYR A 359 10.75 -22.63 -29.84
N GLY A 360 11.01 -22.51 -28.54
CA GLY A 360 12.23 -22.98 -27.87
C GLY A 360 13.21 -21.86 -27.52
N ILE A 361 12.77 -20.60 -27.57
CA ILE A 361 13.54 -19.43 -27.20
C ILE A 361 13.13 -19.03 -25.76
N PRO A 362 14.08 -18.80 -24.83
CA PRO A 362 13.72 -18.32 -23.51
C PRO A 362 12.98 -16.97 -23.58
N PRO A 363 12.07 -16.67 -22.65
CA PRO A 363 11.26 -15.46 -22.74
C PRO A 363 12.15 -14.21 -22.67
N PRO A 364 12.18 -13.36 -23.72
CA PRO A 364 13.00 -12.14 -23.72
C PRO A 364 12.39 -11.05 -22.84
N THR A 365 13.15 -9.98 -22.58
CA THR A 365 12.61 -8.85 -21.81
C THR A 365 11.50 -8.12 -22.58
N PRO A 366 10.58 -7.37 -21.91
CA PRO A 366 9.51 -6.65 -22.60
C PRO A 366 9.99 -5.74 -23.73
N LYS A 367 11.19 -5.17 -23.61
CA LYS A 367 11.77 -4.28 -24.63
C LYS A 367 12.25 -5.05 -25.86
N GLU A 368 12.73 -6.26 -25.68
CA GLU A 368 13.32 -7.11 -26.73
C GLU A 368 12.26 -7.99 -27.40
N THR A 369 11.17 -8.34 -26.70
CA THR A 369 10.11 -9.22 -27.22
C THR A 369 9.65 -8.86 -28.64
N PRO A 370 9.36 -7.59 -28.99
CA PRO A 370 8.91 -7.25 -30.33
C PRO A 370 9.94 -7.56 -31.41
N GLU A 371 11.22 -7.26 -31.16
CA GLU A 371 12.30 -7.49 -32.10
C GLU A 371 12.49 -9.00 -32.34
N VAL A 372 12.51 -9.79 -31.27
CA VAL A 372 12.64 -11.26 -31.36
C VAL A 372 11.43 -11.87 -32.07
N MET A 373 10.20 -11.43 -31.76
CA MET A 373 8.98 -11.86 -32.45
C MET A 373 9.07 -11.59 -33.96
N ARG A 374 9.57 -10.41 -34.34
CA ARG A 374 9.72 -9.99 -35.73
C ARG A 374 10.76 -10.83 -36.46
N ASP A 375 11.93 -11.03 -35.87
CA ASP A 375 13.01 -11.79 -36.50
C ASP A 375 12.65 -13.26 -36.70
N ILE A 376 11.99 -13.88 -35.72
CA ILE A 376 11.63 -15.29 -35.78
C ILE A 376 10.35 -15.49 -36.60
N PHE A 377 9.22 -14.93 -36.18
CA PHE A 377 7.92 -15.31 -36.75
C PHE A 377 7.57 -14.54 -38.02
N VAL A 378 8.05 -13.30 -38.19
CA VAL A 378 7.76 -12.49 -39.38
C VAL A 378 8.80 -12.72 -40.47
N LYS A 379 10.11 -12.62 -40.15
CA LYS A 379 11.18 -12.68 -41.16
C LYS A 379 11.62 -14.10 -41.50
N LYS A 380 11.95 -14.91 -40.48
CA LYS A 380 12.50 -16.26 -40.66
C LYS A 380 11.41 -17.25 -41.06
N GLU A 381 10.39 -17.43 -40.22
CA GLU A 381 9.33 -18.43 -40.40
C GLU A 381 8.19 -17.92 -41.31
N LYS A 382 7.96 -16.60 -41.36
CA LYS A 382 6.89 -15.95 -42.14
C LYS A 382 5.49 -16.46 -41.81
N ILE A 383 5.26 -16.75 -40.54
CA ILE A 383 3.99 -17.26 -39.98
C ILE A 383 3.26 -16.22 -39.13
N LEU A 384 3.77 -14.99 -39.03
CA LEU A 384 3.11 -13.86 -38.35
C LEU A 384 3.21 -12.59 -39.19
N GLU A 385 2.15 -11.80 -39.22
CA GLU A 385 2.09 -10.51 -39.90
C GLU A 385 2.70 -9.41 -39.01
N ASP A 386 3.42 -8.47 -39.63
CA ASP A 386 4.14 -7.41 -38.93
C ASP A 386 3.23 -6.49 -38.09
N GLU A 387 1.98 -6.30 -38.52
CA GLU A 387 0.99 -5.48 -37.83
C GLU A 387 0.75 -5.93 -36.39
N PHE A 388 0.86 -7.23 -36.10
CA PHE A 388 0.67 -7.75 -34.74
C PHE A 388 1.86 -7.37 -33.86
N VAL A 389 3.08 -7.41 -34.38
CA VAL A 389 4.25 -6.93 -33.65
C VAL A 389 4.14 -5.43 -33.34
N GLN A 390 3.58 -4.63 -34.25
CA GLN A 390 3.34 -3.20 -34.03
C GLN A 390 2.30 -2.94 -32.92
N ILE A 391 1.29 -3.79 -32.77
CA ILE A 391 0.33 -3.71 -31.64
C ILE A 391 1.08 -3.88 -30.31
N LEU A 392 1.96 -4.88 -30.21
CA LEU A 392 2.79 -5.12 -29.03
C LEU A 392 3.71 -3.92 -28.73
N GLU A 393 4.41 -3.38 -29.73
CA GLU A 393 5.28 -2.19 -29.56
C GLU A 393 4.49 -0.97 -29.07
N THR A 394 3.32 -0.73 -29.65
CA THR A 394 2.44 0.38 -29.27
C THR A 394 2.03 0.28 -27.82
N ASN A 395 1.69 -0.92 -27.35
CA ASN A 395 1.28 -1.14 -25.96
C ASN A 395 2.47 -0.96 -24.98
N ILE A 396 3.64 -1.52 -25.29
CA ILE A 396 4.87 -1.32 -24.49
C ILE A 396 5.23 0.16 -24.38
N LYS A 397 5.14 0.91 -25.48
CA LYS A 397 5.40 2.35 -25.50
C LYS A 397 4.39 3.10 -24.64
N LEU A 398 3.10 2.81 -24.80
CA LEU A 398 2.06 3.44 -24.00
C LEU A 398 2.28 3.25 -22.50
N ARG A 399 2.63 2.04 -22.05
CA ARG A 399 2.94 1.77 -20.66
C ARG A 399 4.07 2.66 -20.15
N LYS A 400 5.17 2.78 -20.89
CA LYS A 400 6.31 3.65 -20.53
C LYS A 400 5.90 5.12 -20.47
N ASP A 401 5.14 5.59 -21.46
CA ASP A 401 4.67 6.98 -21.51
C ASP A 401 3.77 7.30 -20.29
N LEU A 402 2.94 6.33 -19.85
CA LEU A 402 2.09 6.46 -18.67
C LEU A 402 2.87 6.35 -17.34
N GLU A 403 3.92 5.53 -17.29
CA GLU A 403 4.79 5.30 -16.13
C GLU A 403 5.69 6.51 -15.85
N HIS A 404 6.32 7.07 -16.89
CA HIS A 404 7.16 8.28 -16.78
C HIS A 404 6.36 9.58 -16.68
N GLY A 405 5.05 9.52 -16.93
CA GLY A 405 4.16 10.68 -16.83
C GLY A 405 4.17 11.59 -18.06
N ASP A 406 4.81 11.16 -19.15
CA ASP A 406 4.77 11.81 -20.47
C ASP A 406 3.34 11.86 -21.00
N LYS A 407 2.55 10.82 -20.71
CA LYS A 407 1.09 10.80 -20.90
C LYS A 407 0.39 10.75 -19.54
N LYS A 408 -0.34 11.82 -19.20
CA LYS A 408 -0.98 11.96 -17.88
C LYS A 408 -2.36 11.32 -17.78
N GLU A 409 -3.10 11.30 -18.88
CA GLU A 409 -4.47 10.79 -18.93
C GLU A 409 -4.66 9.89 -20.16
N LEU A 410 -5.54 8.90 -20.01
CA LEU A 410 -5.95 8.00 -21.07
C LEU A 410 -7.45 8.21 -21.32
N SER A 411 -7.83 8.44 -22.58
CA SER A 411 -9.24 8.64 -22.92
C SER A 411 -9.99 7.31 -23.01
N GLY A 412 -11.31 7.31 -22.83
CA GLY A 412 -12.11 6.11 -23.05
C GLY A 412 -11.97 5.55 -24.47
N LYS A 413 -11.86 6.42 -25.49
CA LYS A 413 -11.60 6.01 -26.88
C LYS A 413 -10.24 5.33 -27.05
N ASP A 414 -9.22 5.80 -26.33
CA ASP A 414 -7.90 5.19 -26.35
C ASP A 414 -7.98 3.77 -25.77
N VAL A 415 -8.71 3.60 -24.65
CA VAL A 415 -8.95 2.29 -24.02
C VAL A 415 -9.71 1.34 -24.95
N ASP A 416 -10.79 1.80 -25.57
CA ASP A 416 -11.57 0.99 -26.52
C ASP A 416 -10.67 0.45 -27.64
N LYS A 417 -9.83 1.31 -28.22
CA LYS A 417 -8.86 0.91 -29.24
C LYS A 417 -7.86 -0.13 -28.72
N LEU A 418 -7.31 0.06 -27.52
CA LEU A 418 -6.37 -0.89 -26.93
C LEU A 418 -7.01 -2.26 -26.70
N LEU A 419 -8.27 -2.30 -26.28
CA LEU A 419 -9.02 -3.54 -26.09
C LEU A 419 -9.27 -4.23 -27.43
N GLU A 420 -9.73 -3.50 -28.46
CA GLU A 420 -9.93 -4.05 -29.81
C GLU A 420 -8.63 -4.62 -30.40
N ASP A 421 -7.52 -3.89 -30.29
CA ASP A 421 -6.20 -4.34 -30.75
C ASP A 421 -5.72 -5.55 -29.93
N SER A 422 -5.94 -5.59 -28.60
CA SER A 422 -5.59 -6.72 -27.74
C SER A 422 -6.36 -7.98 -28.10
N GLU A 423 -7.67 -7.88 -28.34
CA GLU A 423 -8.51 -9.01 -28.74
C GLU A 423 -8.11 -9.55 -30.12
N ARG A 424 -7.85 -8.66 -31.08
CA ARG A 424 -7.38 -9.03 -32.42
C ARG A 424 -6.01 -9.73 -32.32
N TYR A 425 -5.12 -9.22 -31.47
CA TYR A 425 -3.81 -9.79 -31.23
C TYR A 425 -3.88 -11.20 -30.63
N LEU A 426 -4.63 -11.38 -29.54
CA LEU A 426 -4.77 -12.68 -28.87
C LEU A 426 -5.29 -13.77 -29.82
N LYS A 427 -6.36 -13.46 -30.58
CA LYS A 427 -6.91 -14.38 -31.59
C LYS A 427 -5.88 -14.81 -32.63
N ARG A 428 -4.94 -13.93 -32.99
CA ARG A 428 -3.88 -14.25 -33.95
C ARG A 428 -2.76 -15.06 -33.30
N ILE A 429 -2.37 -14.72 -32.08
CA ILE A 429 -1.36 -15.48 -31.34
C ILE A 429 -1.83 -16.92 -31.10
N ASP A 430 -3.10 -17.17 -30.79
CA ASP A 430 -3.62 -18.54 -30.67
C ASP A 430 -3.44 -19.36 -31.96
N LYS A 431 -3.63 -18.72 -33.12
CA LYS A 431 -3.35 -19.36 -34.43
C LYS A 431 -1.86 -19.62 -34.60
N LEU A 432 -1.01 -18.65 -34.23
CA LEU A 432 0.45 -18.81 -34.27
C LEU A 432 0.92 -19.99 -33.41
N PHE A 433 0.36 -20.17 -32.22
CA PHE A 433 0.66 -21.33 -31.37
C PHE A 433 0.38 -22.65 -32.10
N THR A 434 -0.78 -22.73 -32.77
CA THR A 434 -1.16 -23.92 -33.54
C THR A 434 -0.20 -24.17 -34.72
N GLU A 435 0.25 -23.11 -35.39
CA GLU A 435 1.23 -23.17 -36.49
C GLU A 435 2.61 -23.63 -36.00
N ILE A 436 3.07 -23.14 -34.85
CA ILE A 436 4.34 -23.56 -34.23
C ILE A 436 4.27 -25.02 -33.79
N GLU A 437 3.19 -25.45 -33.12
CA GLU A 437 3.01 -26.85 -32.72
C GLU A 437 3.05 -27.79 -33.93
N SER A 438 2.34 -27.45 -35.00
CA SER A 438 2.31 -28.24 -36.23
C SER A 438 3.70 -28.40 -36.84
N THR A 439 4.47 -27.30 -36.88
CA THR A 439 5.85 -27.30 -37.42
C THR A 439 6.76 -28.19 -36.58
N LYS A 440 6.77 -28.01 -35.25
CA LYS A 440 7.57 -28.84 -34.34
C LYS A 440 7.19 -30.32 -34.37
N GLN A 441 5.92 -30.64 -34.54
CA GLN A 441 5.48 -32.02 -34.68
C GLN A 441 6.02 -32.68 -35.94
N LYS A 442 6.12 -31.94 -37.05
CA LYS A 442 6.73 -32.43 -38.29
C LYS A 442 8.24 -32.64 -38.14
N GLU A 443 8.95 -31.67 -37.56
CA GLU A 443 10.40 -31.79 -37.28
C GLU A 443 10.73 -32.99 -36.38
N ASN A 444 9.98 -33.15 -35.28
CA ASN A 444 10.15 -34.31 -34.40
C ASN A 444 9.87 -35.64 -35.11
N MET A 445 8.96 -35.65 -36.10
CA MET A 445 8.66 -36.85 -36.87
C MET A 445 9.82 -37.22 -37.80
N GLU A 446 10.49 -36.25 -38.42
CA GLU A 446 11.69 -36.50 -39.23
C GLU A 446 12.78 -37.18 -38.39
N GLN A 447 13.02 -36.70 -37.16
CA GLN A 447 13.97 -37.34 -36.23
C GLN A 447 13.55 -38.78 -35.87
N VAL A 448 12.26 -39.03 -35.68
CA VAL A 448 11.74 -40.39 -35.42
C VAL A 448 12.01 -41.30 -36.62
N PHE A 449 11.81 -40.81 -37.84
CA PHE A 449 12.10 -41.57 -39.06
C PHE A 449 13.60 -41.87 -39.20
N ASP A 450 14.47 -40.88 -38.95
CA ASP A 450 15.92 -41.06 -39.05
C ASP A 450 16.45 -42.07 -38.01
N ASN A 451 15.93 -42.03 -36.78
CA ASN A 451 16.26 -42.98 -35.74
C ASN A 451 15.80 -44.41 -36.10
N LEU A 452 14.59 -44.54 -36.64
CA LEU A 452 14.06 -45.83 -37.09
C LEU A 452 14.93 -46.41 -38.22
N ASP A 453 15.31 -45.59 -39.20
CA ASP A 453 16.21 -45.99 -40.29
C ASP A 453 17.56 -46.50 -39.76
N GLY A 454 18.12 -45.81 -38.76
CA GLY A 454 19.35 -46.22 -38.08
C GLY A 454 19.22 -47.62 -37.47
N ILE A 455 18.18 -47.84 -36.66
CA ILE A 455 17.92 -49.13 -36.00
C ILE A 455 17.69 -50.25 -37.01
N VAL A 456 16.90 -50.00 -38.07
CA VAL A 456 16.65 -50.99 -39.13
C VAL A 456 17.95 -51.36 -39.84
N ARG A 457 18.81 -50.40 -40.15
CA ARG A 457 20.10 -50.66 -40.81
C ARG A 457 21.07 -51.41 -39.90
N ASP A 458 21.14 -51.06 -38.61
CA ASP A 458 21.99 -51.76 -37.65
C ASP A 458 21.52 -53.21 -37.44
N MET A 459 20.22 -53.44 -37.46
CA MET A 459 19.65 -54.78 -37.41
C MET A 459 20.05 -55.62 -38.63
N LEU A 460 19.99 -55.04 -39.83
CA LEU A 460 20.42 -55.71 -41.06
C LEU A 460 21.93 -55.99 -41.09
N ARG A 461 22.76 -55.07 -40.55
CA ARG A 461 24.21 -55.28 -40.40
C ARG A 461 24.53 -56.47 -39.49
N LEU A 462 23.78 -56.65 -38.40
CA LEU A 462 23.93 -57.82 -37.51
C LEU A 462 23.62 -59.14 -38.22
N GLU A 463 22.86 -59.11 -39.30
CA GLU A 463 22.58 -60.28 -40.14
C GLU A 463 23.57 -60.41 -41.32
N GLY A 464 24.65 -59.62 -41.34
CA GLY A 464 25.69 -59.66 -42.36
C GLY A 464 25.36 -58.86 -43.62
N ILE A 465 24.33 -58.02 -43.60
CA ILE A 465 23.90 -57.21 -44.74
C ILE A 465 24.38 -55.77 -44.55
N GLU A 466 25.54 -55.44 -45.14
CA GLU A 466 26.19 -54.15 -44.91
C GLU A 466 25.56 -52.97 -45.65
N LYS A 467 24.98 -53.22 -46.84
CA LYS A 467 24.41 -52.17 -47.70
C LYS A 467 23.08 -52.59 -48.30
N VAL A 468 22.05 -51.80 -48.02
CA VAL A 468 20.71 -51.96 -48.58
C VAL A 468 20.24 -50.62 -49.15
N HIS A 469 19.79 -50.66 -50.41
CA HIS A 469 19.16 -49.52 -51.06
C HIS A 469 17.76 -49.30 -50.49
N GLU A 470 17.34 -48.03 -50.43
CA GLU A 470 16.06 -47.63 -49.82
C GLU A 470 14.85 -48.29 -50.51
N THR A 471 14.89 -48.44 -51.83
CA THR A 471 13.83 -49.08 -52.63
C THR A 471 13.71 -50.59 -52.37
N THR A 472 14.77 -51.25 -51.89
CA THR A 472 14.79 -52.68 -51.60
C THR A 472 14.72 -53.00 -50.11
N LEU A 473 14.78 -51.97 -49.24
CA LEU A 473 14.83 -52.10 -47.79
C LEU A 473 13.68 -52.95 -47.23
N LEU A 474 12.44 -52.65 -47.63
CA LEU A 474 11.26 -53.40 -47.17
C LEU A 474 11.30 -54.87 -47.59
N LYS A 475 11.76 -55.15 -48.81
CA LYS A 475 11.82 -56.53 -49.33
C LYS A 475 12.90 -57.34 -48.62
N VAL A 476 14.10 -56.77 -48.46
CA VAL A 476 15.20 -57.41 -47.74
C VAL A 476 14.83 -57.64 -46.27
N PHE A 477 14.17 -56.66 -45.63
CA PHE A 477 13.70 -56.81 -44.26
C PHE A 477 12.68 -57.95 -44.11
N GLU A 478 11.74 -58.08 -45.05
CA GLU A 478 10.76 -59.17 -45.06
C GLU A 478 11.43 -60.54 -45.22
N ASP A 479 12.32 -60.66 -46.21
CA ASP A 479 12.98 -61.92 -46.54
C ASP A 479 13.92 -62.40 -45.43
N GLU A 480 14.68 -61.49 -44.82
CA GLU A 480 15.78 -61.84 -43.91
C GLU A 480 15.38 -61.84 -42.44
N LEU A 481 14.37 -61.05 -42.05
CA LEU A 481 13.98 -60.89 -40.65
C LEU A 481 12.58 -61.43 -40.33
N VAL A 482 11.63 -61.31 -41.26
CA VAL A 482 10.25 -61.78 -41.02
C VAL A 482 10.12 -63.25 -41.36
N LYS A 483 10.55 -63.67 -42.56
CA LYS A 483 10.47 -65.09 -42.97
C LYS A 483 11.37 -66.01 -42.13
N SER A 484 12.47 -65.47 -41.60
CA SER A 484 13.35 -66.18 -40.67
C SER A 484 12.80 -66.26 -39.24
N GLY A 485 11.63 -65.66 -38.97
CA GLY A 485 10.95 -65.67 -37.66
C GLY A 485 11.59 -64.78 -36.60
N LYS A 486 12.52 -63.90 -36.98
CA LYS A 486 13.26 -63.02 -36.05
C LYS A 486 12.45 -61.79 -35.63
N VAL A 487 11.55 -61.32 -36.51
CA VAL A 487 10.68 -60.16 -36.30
C VAL A 487 9.23 -60.54 -36.62
N SER A 488 8.27 -60.01 -35.86
CA SER A 488 6.86 -60.30 -36.06
C SER A 488 6.30 -59.72 -37.37
N VAL A 489 5.30 -60.42 -37.94
CA VAL A 489 4.57 -59.94 -39.13
C VAL A 489 3.84 -58.62 -38.83
N SER A 490 3.41 -58.41 -37.58
CA SER A 490 2.79 -57.15 -37.14
C SER A 490 3.77 -55.99 -37.24
N THR A 491 5.02 -56.19 -36.81
CA THR A 491 6.05 -55.16 -36.86
C THR A 491 6.47 -54.82 -38.28
N PHE A 492 6.48 -55.79 -39.19
CA PHE A 492 6.65 -55.51 -40.61
C PHE A 492 5.52 -54.67 -41.21
N LYS A 493 4.26 -54.95 -40.84
CA LYS A 493 3.12 -54.11 -41.27
C LYS A 493 3.26 -52.67 -40.77
N ASN A 494 3.67 -52.49 -39.52
CA ASN A 494 3.90 -51.17 -38.93
C ASN A 494 5.05 -50.46 -39.63
N LEU A 495 6.18 -51.12 -39.87
CA LEU A 495 7.32 -50.56 -40.60
C LEU A 495 6.92 -50.12 -42.01
N LYS A 496 6.15 -50.94 -42.73
CA LYS A 496 5.62 -50.61 -44.06
C LYS A 496 4.68 -49.40 -44.02
N ALA A 497 3.83 -49.31 -43.00
CA ALA A 497 2.94 -48.16 -42.81
C ALA A 497 3.74 -46.88 -42.52
N VAL A 498 4.78 -46.97 -41.70
CA VAL A 498 5.66 -45.85 -41.35
C VAL A 498 6.45 -45.35 -42.56
N ILE A 499 7.08 -46.25 -43.34
CA ILE A 499 7.83 -45.87 -44.55
C ILE A 499 6.92 -45.24 -45.60
N LYS A 500 5.73 -45.80 -45.83
CA LYS A 500 4.74 -45.20 -46.74
C LYS A 500 4.24 -43.85 -46.22
N GLY A 501 4.05 -43.73 -44.90
CA GLY A 501 3.68 -42.48 -44.25
C GLY A 501 4.75 -41.41 -44.37
N ARG A 502 6.04 -41.77 -44.40
CA ARG A 502 7.18 -40.86 -44.58
C ARG A 502 7.14 -40.16 -45.93
N GLU A 503 6.74 -40.80 -47.02
CA GLU A 503 6.65 -40.13 -48.34
C GLU A 503 5.56 -39.04 -48.38
N GLY A 504 4.51 -39.18 -47.55
CA GLY A 504 3.37 -38.25 -47.48
C GLY A 504 3.29 -37.40 -46.20
N HIS A 505 4.27 -37.46 -45.30
CA HIS A 505 4.13 -36.95 -43.94
C HIS A 505 3.82 -35.45 -43.84
N LYS A 506 4.20 -34.67 -44.88
CA LYS A 506 3.99 -33.21 -44.93
C LYS A 506 2.51 -32.82 -45.02
N SER A 507 1.64 -33.70 -45.49
CA SER A 507 0.19 -33.48 -45.68
C SER A 507 -0.71 -34.24 -44.71
N LEU A 508 -0.14 -34.95 -43.73
CA LEU A 508 -0.92 -35.74 -42.76
C LEU A 508 -1.51 -34.90 -41.63
N THR A 509 -2.66 -35.32 -41.14
CA THR A 509 -3.34 -34.71 -39.98
C THR A 509 -2.62 -35.03 -38.66
N LYS A 510 -2.89 -34.25 -37.61
CA LYS A 510 -2.33 -34.46 -36.25
C LYS A 510 -2.61 -35.87 -35.72
N ALA A 511 -3.80 -36.42 -36.00
CA ALA A 511 -4.18 -37.77 -35.59
C ALA A 511 -3.40 -38.85 -36.36
N GLU A 512 -3.20 -38.66 -37.67
CA GLU A 512 -2.43 -39.59 -38.52
C GLU A 512 -0.95 -39.58 -38.17
N LEU A 513 -0.37 -38.40 -37.93
CA LEU A 513 1.00 -38.27 -37.42
C LEU A 513 1.14 -38.94 -36.05
N GLY A 514 0.18 -38.75 -35.15
CA GLY A 514 0.18 -39.41 -33.85
C GLY A 514 0.15 -40.95 -33.95
N LYS A 515 -0.58 -41.50 -34.92
CA LYS A 515 -0.59 -42.94 -35.20
C LYS A 515 0.76 -43.41 -35.76
N LEU A 516 1.30 -42.71 -36.76
CA LEU A 516 2.61 -43.05 -37.34
C LEU A 516 3.73 -43.04 -36.31
N LYS A 517 3.71 -42.09 -35.36
CA LYS A 517 4.67 -42.05 -34.26
C LYS A 517 4.59 -43.30 -33.39
N LYS A 518 3.37 -43.70 -33.00
CA LYS A 518 3.16 -44.92 -32.20
C LYS A 518 3.61 -46.17 -32.93
N ASP A 519 3.31 -46.26 -34.23
CA ASP A 519 3.72 -47.38 -35.07
C ASP A 519 5.26 -47.45 -35.16
N ALA A 520 5.93 -46.30 -35.37
CA ALA A 520 7.38 -46.20 -35.40
C ALA A 520 8.02 -46.59 -34.06
N GLU A 521 7.50 -46.09 -32.94
CA GLU A 521 7.97 -46.44 -31.60
C GLU A 521 7.79 -47.92 -31.27
N ALA A 522 6.69 -48.54 -31.72
CA ALA A 522 6.48 -49.97 -31.56
C ALA A 522 7.53 -50.78 -32.34
N VAL A 523 7.81 -50.39 -33.59
CA VAL A 523 8.87 -51.03 -34.40
C VAL A 523 10.23 -50.85 -33.74
N MET A 524 10.60 -49.62 -33.35
CA MET A 524 11.89 -49.35 -32.70
C MET A 524 12.07 -50.20 -31.45
N ARG A 525 11.03 -50.35 -30.62
CA ARG A 525 11.09 -51.15 -29.40
C ARG A 525 11.40 -52.62 -29.66
N GLU A 526 10.68 -53.25 -30.59
CA GLU A 526 10.90 -54.67 -30.92
C GLU A 526 12.28 -54.90 -31.54
N LEU A 527 12.73 -53.99 -32.42
CA LEU A 527 14.05 -54.09 -33.06
C LEU A 527 15.19 -53.85 -32.07
N LEU A 528 15.07 -52.85 -31.20
CA LEU A 528 16.07 -52.61 -30.16
C LEU A 528 16.17 -53.79 -29.20
N GLU A 529 15.04 -54.36 -28.80
CA GLU A 529 15.02 -55.54 -27.94
C GLU A 529 15.72 -56.73 -28.63
N PHE A 530 15.46 -56.95 -29.91
CA PHE A 530 16.14 -57.99 -30.67
C PHE A 530 17.66 -57.76 -30.73
N VAL A 531 18.08 -56.54 -31.11
CA VAL A 531 19.50 -56.14 -31.19
C VAL A 531 20.19 -56.37 -29.85
N GLN A 532 19.55 -55.96 -28.75
CA GLN A 532 20.06 -56.15 -27.39
C GLN A 532 20.15 -57.63 -26.99
N ARG A 533 19.13 -58.44 -27.28
CA ARG A 533 19.16 -59.89 -26.99
C ARG A 533 20.28 -60.58 -27.76
N LYS A 534 20.44 -60.30 -29.07
CA LYS A 534 21.48 -60.92 -29.90
C LYS A 534 22.88 -60.54 -29.43
N ARG A 535 23.13 -59.24 -29.21
CA ARG A 535 24.40 -58.75 -28.64
C ARG A 535 24.65 -59.31 -27.25
N GLY A 536 23.63 -59.41 -26.40
CA GLY A 536 23.73 -59.99 -25.07
C GLY A 536 24.13 -61.47 -25.09
N ILE A 537 23.58 -62.27 -26.01
CA ILE A 537 23.96 -63.67 -26.20
C ILE A 537 25.41 -63.79 -26.69
N GLU A 538 25.79 -63.00 -27.70
CA GLU A 538 27.17 -62.97 -28.22
C GLU A 538 28.16 -62.56 -27.12
N LEU A 539 27.83 -61.52 -26.36
CA LEU A 539 28.63 -61.04 -25.24
C LEU A 539 28.77 -62.12 -24.15
N ASN A 540 27.69 -62.82 -23.78
CA ASN A 540 27.76 -63.90 -22.81
C ASN A 540 28.64 -65.07 -23.30
N ARG A 541 28.60 -65.40 -24.60
CA ARG A 541 29.54 -66.38 -25.19
C ARG A 541 30.99 -65.90 -25.18
N ALA A 542 31.19 -64.59 -25.18
CA ALA A 542 32.49 -63.95 -25.16
C ALA A 542 33.04 -63.71 -23.74
N LYS A 543 32.29 -64.10 -22.70
CA LYS A 543 32.65 -63.93 -21.29
C LYS A 543 33.08 -65.24 -20.66
N VAL A 544 34.15 -65.17 -19.88
CA VAL A 544 34.61 -66.25 -19.02
C VAL A 544 34.60 -65.73 -17.60
N ARG A 545 33.77 -66.31 -16.73
CA ARG A 545 33.76 -65.99 -15.31
C ARG A 545 34.79 -66.82 -14.58
N VAL A 546 35.56 -66.15 -13.73
CA VAL A 546 36.57 -66.77 -12.88
C VAL A 546 36.23 -66.55 -11.42
N LYS A 547 36.52 -67.54 -10.57
CA LYS A 547 36.47 -67.41 -9.12
C LYS A 547 37.90 -67.51 -8.59
N TYR A 548 38.28 -66.62 -7.69
CA TYR A 548 39.60 -66.64 -7.06
C TYR A 548 39.44 -66.25 -5.58
N GLY A 549 39.76 -67.18 -4.68
CA GLY A 549 39.33 -67.08 -3.28
C GLY A 549 37.81 -67.00 -3.15
N ASP A 550 37.31 -65.99 -2.43
CA ASP A 550 35.87 -65.72 -2.26
C ASP A 550 35.31 -64.69 -3.27
N LYS A 551 36.12 -64.26 -4.25
CA LYS A 551 35.76 -63.20 -5.21
C LYS A 551 35.48 -63.76 -6.60
N TYR A 552 34.63 -63.05 -7.35
CA TYR A 552 34.34 -63.33 -8.74
C TYR A 552 34.94 -62.27 -9.66
N GLY A 553 35.54 -62.71 -10.75
CA GLY A 553 36.05 -61.87 -11.83
C GLY A 553 35.47 -62.28 -13.18
N GLU A 554 35.63 -61.43 -14.17
CA GLU A 554 35.12 -61.67 -15.53
C GLU A 554 36.19 -61.32 -16.56
N VAL A 555 36.34 -62.18 -17.58
CA VAL A 555 37.22 -61.95 -18.71
C VAL A 555 36.38 -61.90 -19.97
N ILE A 556 36.41 -60.76 -20.66
CA ILE A 556 35.65 -60.51 -21.89
C ILE A 556 36.61 -60.53 -23.07
N PHE A 557 36.43 -61.44 -24.02
CA PHE A 557 37.27 -61.56 -25.20
C PHE A 557 36.63 -60.89 -26.42
N LEU A 558 37.37 -59.99 -27.07
CA LEU A 558 36.95 -59.22 -28.24
C LEU A 558 38.03 -59.35 -29.33
N GLY A 559 38.10 -60.53 -29.96
CA GLY A 559 39.11 -60.80 -30.99
C GLY A 559 40.51 -60.96 -30.38
N ASP A 560 41.45 -60.07 -30.75
CA ASP A 560 42.82 -60.05 -30.24
C ASP A 560 42.98 -59.21 -28.96
N ILE A 561 41.89 -58.69 -28.40
CA ILE A 561 41.88 -57.93 -27.14
C ILE A 561 41.03 -58.67 -26.11
N ALA A 562 41.46 -58.67 -24.84
CA ALA A 562 40.67 -59.13 -23.72
C ALA A 562 40.63 -58.07 -22.61
N TYR A 563 39.47 -57.90 -22.00
CA TYR A 563 39.29 -57.11 -20.78
C TYR A 563 39.14 -58.05 -19.59
N LEU A 564 39.94 -57.85 -18.56
CA LEU A 564 39.91 -58.62 -17.32
C LEU A 564 39.39 -57.71 -16.21
N VAL A 565 38.18 -57.99 -15.75
CA VAL A 565 37.52 -57.27 -14.66
C VAL A 565 37.74 -58.06 -13.38
N LYS A 566 38.53 -57.49 -12.47
CA LYS A 566 38.74 -58.05 -11.14
C LYS A 566 37.65 -57.55 -10.20
N ASP A 567 37.09 -58.49 -9.44
CA ASP A 567 36.12 -58.24 -8.36
C ASP A 567 34.83 -57.57 -8.86
N LEU A 568 33.80 -58.39 -9.07
CA LEU A 568 32.51 -57.91 -9.55
C LEU A 568 31.70 -57.17 -8.48
N ASP A 569 32.11 -57.23 -7.20
CA ASP A 569 31.33 -56.74 -6.05
C ASP A 569 31.86 -55.43 -5.45
N VAL A 570 33.18 -55.16 -5.50
CA VAL A 570 33.80 -53.93 -4.93
C VAL A 570 34.90 -53.38 -5.84
N GLU A 571 34.75 -52.11 -6.28
CA GLU A 571 35.66 -51.37 -7.20
C GLU A 571 36.26 -52.21 -8.33
N ARG A 572 35.54 -52.26 -9.46
CA ARG A 572 35.94 -53.00 -10.67
C ARG A 572 37.31 -52.52 -11.18
N GLU A 573 38.38 -53.22 -10.83
CA GLU A 573 39.67 -52.99 -11.47
C GLU A 573 39.64 -53.64 -12.86
N ILE A 574 39.66 -52.82 -13.91
CA ILE A 574 39.61 -53.26 -15.29
C ILE A 574 41.03 -53.23 -15.86
N LEU A 575 41.46 -54.38 -16.39
CA LEU A 575 42.71 -54.53 -17.11
C LEU A 575 42.42 -54.83 -18.58
N LYS A 576 43.24 -54.29 -19.48
CA LYS A 576 43.21 -54.58 -20.91
C LYS A 576 44.47 -55.34 -21.28
N ALA A 577 44.31 -56.43 -22.03
CA ALA A 577 45.40 -57.25 -22.52
C ALA A 577 45.21 -57.56 -24.00
N LYS A 578 46.31 -57.76 -24.73
CA LYS A 578 46.29 -58.32 -26.09
C LYS A 578 46.44 -59.84 -26.02
N VAL A 579 45.59 -60.57 -26.74
CA VAL A 579 45.57 -62.03 -26.79
C VAL A 579 46.32 -62.50 -28.04
N THR A 580 47.39 -63.25 -27.84
CA THR A 580 48.18 -63.80 -28.97
C THR A 580 47.48 -65.02 -29.59
N PRO A 581 47.81 -65.41 -30.84
CA PRO A 581 47.30 -66.66 -31.44
C PRO A 581 47.63 -67.92 -30.63
N LYS A 582 48.67 -67.87 -29.79
CA LYS A 582 49.06 -68.95 -28.87
C LYS A 582 48.25 -68.97 -27.57
N GLY A 583 47.39 -67.97 -27.34
CA GLY A 583 46.55 -67.87 -26.14
C GLY A 583 47.24 -67.21 -24.95
N GLU A 584 48.15 -66.26 -25.19
CA GLU A 584 48.86 -65.55 -24.11
C GLU A 584 48.34 -64.11 -23.97
N PHE A 585 48.25 -63.61 -22.73
CA PHE A 585 47.99 -62.20 -22.44
C PHE A 585 49.31 -61.42 -22.45
N ILE A 586 49.46 -60.52 -23.41
CA ILE A 586 50.60 -59.59 -23.48
C ILE A 586 50.12 -58.14 -23.32
N GLN A 587 51.02 -57.26 -22.89
CA GLN A 587 50.73 -55.82 -22.73
C GLN A 587 49.54 -55.54 -21.79
N ILE A 588 49.52 -56.18 -20.62
CA ILE A 588 48.48 -55.97 -19.62
C ILE A 588 48.63 -54.56 -19.03
N GLN A 589 47.61 -53.72 -19.19
CA GLN A 589 47.57 -52.35 -18.68
C GLN A 589 46.22 -52.07 -18.01
N LYS A 590 46.16 -51.07 -17.13
CA LYS A 590 44.88 -50.59 -16.60
C LYS A 590 44.05 -49.97 -17.72
N ALA A 591 42.75 -50.25 -17.72
CA ALA A 591 41.77 -49.63 -18.59
C ALA A 591 40.66 -49.02 -17.75
N ASP A 592 39.98 -48.02 -18.32
CA ASP A 592 38.80 -47.43 -17.71
C ASP A 592 37.51 -48.06 -18.27
N LEU A 593 36.40 -47.83 -17.57
CA LEU A 593 35.09 -48.37 -17.92
C LEU A 593 34.58 -47.80 -19.25
N GLU A 594 34.85 -46.52 -19.52
CA GLU A 594 34.39 -45.84 -20.74
C GLU A 594 35.08 -46.39 -22.01
N GLU A 595 36.37 -46.68 -21.94
CA GLU A 595 37.15 -47.32 -23.00
C GLU A 595 36.60 -48.72 -23.28
N MET A 596 36.36 -49.52 -22.23
CA MET A 596 35.81 -50.86 -22.36
C MET A 596 34.42 -50.81 -23.01
N GLU A 597 33.51 -49.94 -22.57
CA GLU A 597 32.18 -49.78 -23.15
C GLU A 597 32.22 -49.33 -24.61
N ARG A 598 33.12 -48.39 -24.95
CA ARG A 598 33.32 -47.94 -26.33
C ARG A 598 33.77 -49.08 -27.23
N VAL A 599 34.73 -49.89 -26.78
CA VAL A 599 35.23 -51.04 -27.55
C VAL A 599 34.17 -52.14 -27.65
N LEU A 600 33.40 -52.40 -26.59
CA LEU A 600 32.27 -53.33 -26.60
C LEU A 600 31.17 -52.94 -27.59
N SER A 601 30.91 -51.64 -27.76
CA SER A 601 29.86 -51.18 -28.67
C SER A 601 30.22 -51.30 -30.17
N SER A 602 31.51 -51.40 -30.48
CA SER A 602 32.07 -51.29 -31.85
C SER A 602 32.78 -52.55 -32.34
N SER A 603 33.13 -53.49 -31.46
CA SER A 603 33.92 -54.68 -31.81
C SER A 603 33.06 -55.84 -32.30
N VAL A 604 33.62 -56.64 -33.21
CA VAL A 604 33.03 -57.93 -33.62
C VAL A 604 33.25 -58.93 -32.49
N ILE A 605 32.15 -59.41 -31.91
CA ILE A 605 32.21 -60.38 -30.81
C ILE A 605 32.48 -61.78 -31.41
N PRO A 606 33.54 -62.48 -30.97
CA PRO A 606 33.87 -63.79 -31.54
C PRO A 606 32.77 -64.83 -31.23
N PRO A 607 32.39 -65.68 -32.19
CA PRO A 607 31.27 -66.62 -32.02
C PRO A 607 31.56 -67.76 -31.02
N LYS A 608 32.84 -68.08 -30.82
CA LYS A 608 33.33 -69.08 -29.86
C LYS A 608 34.68 -68.64 -29.29
N ILE A 609 34.87 -68.83 -28.00
CA ILE A 609 36.18 -68.71 -27.34
C ILE A 609 36.72 -70.11 -27.09
N PHE A 610 38.02 -70.29 -27.36
CA PHE A 610 38.75 -71.48 -26.97
C PHE A 610 39.74 -71.12 -25.87
N LEU A 611 39.56 -71.70 -24.69
CA LEU A 611 40.50 -71.59 -23.59
C LEU A 611 41.67 -72.56 -23.85
N LYS A 612 42.84 -72.01 -24.24
CA LYS A 612 44.07 -72.79 -24.40
C LYS A 612 44.77 -72.95 -23.05
N GLU A 613 45.57 -74.01 -22.89
CA GLU A 613 46.32 -74.28 -21.65
C GLU A 613 47.16 -73.07 -21.18
N THR A 614 47.85 -72.43 -22.12
CA THR A 614 48.62 -71.20 -21.91
C THR A 614 47.78 -70.04 -21.36
N LEU A 615 46.53 -69.93 -21.81
CA LEU A 615 45.61 -68.88 -21.36
C LEU A 615 45.16 -69.13 -19.91
N PHE A 616 44.95 -70.38 -19.54
CA PHE A 616 44.64 -70.76 -18.16
C PHE A 616 45.80 -70.45 -17.21
N GLU A 617 47.04 -70.75 -17.63
CA GLU A 617 48.23 -70.39 -16.85
C GLU A 617 48.41 -68.87 -16.72
N ASN A 618 48.07 -68.08 -17.75
CA ASN A 618 48.07 -66.62 -17.64
C ASN A 618 46.94 -66.08 -16.75
N LEU A 619 45.78 -66.73 -16.69
CA LEU A 619 44.73 -66.36 -15.71
C LEU A 619 45.24 -66.50 -14.27
N LYS A 620 46.06 -67.52 -13.97
CA LYS A 620 46.70 -67.67 -12.65
C LYS A 620 47.63 -66.52 -12.31
N GLN A 621 48.32 -65.95 -13.29
CA GLN A 621 49.19 -64.78 -13.09
C GLN A 621 48.38 -63.51 -12.77
N VAL A 622 47.16 -63.38 -13.31
CA VAL A 622 46.33 -62.19 -13.12
C VAL A 622 45.43 -62.28 -11.88
N PHE A 623 44.82 -63.45 -11.63
CA PHE A 623 43.83 -63.66 -10.56
C PHE A 623 44.35 -64.47 -9.37
N GLY A 624 45.56 -65.05 -9.46
CA GLY A 624 46.17 -65.87 -8.41
C GLY A 624 46.17 -67.38 -8.71
N PRO A 625 46.96 -68.17 -7.97
CA PRO A 625 47.16 -69.60 -8.27
C PRO A 625 45.88 -70.46 -8.15
N ASP A 626 44.93 -70.04 -7.33
CA ASP A 626 43.69 -70.78 -7.01
C ASP A 626 42.50 -70.38 -7.91
N VAL A 627 42.78 -69.93 -9.14
CA VAL A 627 41.73 -69.49 -10.08
C VAL A 627 40.92 -70.68 -10.61
N GLU A 628 39.61 -70.62 -10.44
CA GLU A 628 38.64 -71.56 -10.98
C GLU A 628 37.87 -70.92 -12.13
N ILE A 629 37.61 -71.66 -13.21
CA ILE A 629 36.74 -71.20 -14.31
C ILE A 629 35.34 -71.74 -14.07
N LEU A 630 34.36 -70.84 -14.07
CA LEU A 630 32.95 -71.22 -14.00
C LEU A 630 32.47 -71.63 -15.41
N VAL A 631 32.04 -72.88 -15.57
CA VAL A 631 31.49 -73.42 -16.83
C VAL A 631 29.97 -73.59 -16.67
N ASN A 632 29.20 -73.05 -17.61
CA ASN A 632 27.72 -72.93 -17.58
C ASN A 632 27.16 -72.06 -16.43
N TYR A 633 27.02 -70.77 -16.70
CA TYR A 633 26.23 -69.81 -15.90
C TYR A 633 25.08 -69.26 -16.73
#